data_AF-A0A3P8CBV7-F1
#
_entry.id   AF-A0A3P8CBV7-F1
#
_cell.length_a   1.000
_cell.length_b   1.000
_cell.length_c   1.000
_cell.angle_alpha   90.00
_cell.angle_beta   90.00
_cell.angle_gamma   90.00
#
_symmetry.space_group_name_H-M   'P 1'
#
loop_
_entity.id
_entity.type
_entity.pdbx_description
1 polymer ?
#
loop_
_entity_poly.entity_id
_entity_poly.type
_entity_poly.pdbx_seq_one_letter_code
_entity_poly.pdbx_strand_id
1 'polypeptide(L)'
;MLIPELAINPLGDRIVNEFFKDSQGELNFRQFVRKLARFRKVRPQQSTQFNNRDAKLRFLFGMYDLDMDGKISRNELLGMLQMMVGANITVEQVCVILY
;
A
#
# COMPACT_ATOMS: atom_id res chain seq x y z
N MET A 1 19.73 -4.45 -4.02
CA MET A 1 19.50 -3.24 -4.84
C MET A 1 18.39 -2.47 -4.15
N LEU A 2 18.70 -1.34 -3.53
CA LEU A 2 17.69 -0.47 -2.92
C LEU A 2 17.34 0.59 -3.96
N ILE A 3 16.05 0.72 -4.31
CA ILE A 3 15.56 1.86 -5.10
C ILE A 3 15.55 3.03 -4.11
N PRO A 4 16.45 4.03 -4.25
CA PRO A 4 16.62 5.07 -3.24
C PRO A 4 15.31 5.80 -2.93
N GLU A 5 14.50 6.03 -3.95
CA GLU A 5 13.19 6.68 -3.86
C GLU A 5 12.17 5.85 -3.09
N LEU A 6 12.29 4.51 -3.13
CA LEU A 6 11.43 3.60 -2.38
C LEU A 6 11.94 3.40 -0.95
N ALA A 7 13.25 3.47 -0.72
CA ALA A 7 13.87 3.35 0.59
C ALA A 7 13.57 4.55 1.51
N ILE A 8 13.33 5.74 0.92
CA ILE A 8 12.93 6.95 1.65
C ILE A 8 11.40 7.01 1.83
N ASN A 9 10.64 6.25 1.04
CA ASN A 9 9.19 6.21 1.15
C ASN A 9 8.80 5.43 2.42
N PRO A 10 8.11 6.05 3.40
CA PRO A 10 7.68 5.35 4.62
C PRO A 10 6.73 4.19 4.34
N LEU A 11 6.15 4.11 3.14
CA LEU A 11 5.30 3.00 2.70
C LEU A 11 6.02 2.03 1.77
N GLY A 12 7.32 2.22 1.52
CA GLY A 12 8.11 1.45 0.56
C GLY A 12 7.98 -0.05 0.79
N ASP A 13 8.22 -0.51 2.02
CA ASP A 13 8.12 -1.92 2.39
C ASP A 13 6.71 -2.48 2.19
N ARG A 14 5.67 -1.69 2.46
CA ARG A 14 4.28 -2.11 2.25
C ARG A 14 3.90 -2.20 0.78
N ILE A 15 4.39 -1.25 -0.04
CA ILE A 15 4.24 -1.32 -1.49
C ILE A 15 4.95 -2.58 -2.00
N VAL A 16 6.16 -2.87 -1.55
CA VAL A 16 6.89 -4.09 -1.92
C VAL A 16 6.12 -5.34 -1.52
N ASN A 17 5.66 -5.44 -0.27
CA ASN A 17 4.89 -6.59 0.21
C ASN A 17 3.62 -6.83 -0.62
N GLU A 18 2.86 -5.78 -0.91
CA GLU A 18 1.68 -5.88 -1.78
C GLU A 18 2.07 -6.28 -3.22
N PHE A 19 3.27 -5.90 -3.69
CA PHE A 19 3.79 -6.36 -4.98
C PHE A 19 4.12 -7.85 -5.00
N PHE A 20 4.52 -8.45 -3.88
CA PHE A 20 4.80 -9.88 -3.79
C PHE A 20 3.60 -10.71 -3.28
N LYS A 21 2.49 -10.07 -2.89
CA LYS A 21 1.23 -10.74 -2.58
C LYS A 21 0.78 -11.64 -3.74
N ASP A 22 0.42 -12.89 -3.44
CA ASP A 22 0.07 -13.95 -4.41
C ASP A 22 1.23 -14.44 -5.31
N SER A 23 2.47 -14.04 -5.00
CA SER A 23 3.66 -14.53 -5.68
C SER A 23 4.47 -15.42 -4.73
N GLN A 24 5.00 -16.53 -5.22
CA GLN A 24 5.79 -17.48 -4.42
C GLN A 24 7.21 -16.93 -4.19
N GLY A 25 7.32 -15.71 -3.67
CA GLY A 25 8.58 -14.98 -3.47
C GLY A 25 9.19 -14.38 -4.74
N GLU A 26 8.70 -14.73 -5.93
CA GLU A 26 9.22 -14.25 -7.21
C GLU A 26 8.15 -13.58 -8.07
N LEU A 27 8.52 -12.46 -8.68
CA LEU A 27 7.63 -11.65 -9.50
C LEU A 27 8.15 -11.58 -10.94
N ASN A 28 7.40 -12.15 -11.89
CA ASN A 28 7.74 -12.01 -13.30
C ASN A 28 7.33 -10.64 -13.87
N PHE A 29 7.92 -10.26 -15.01
CA PHE A 29 7.67 -8.96 -15.64
C PHE A 29 6.18 -8.69 -15.91
N ARG A 30 5.41 -9.70 -16.30
CA ARG A 30 3.97 -9.57 -16.56
C ARG A 30 3.19 -9.26 -15.28
N GLN A 31 3.53 -9.92 -14.17
CA GLN A 31 2.94 -9.65 -12.86
C GLN A 31 3.32 -8.25 -12.37
N PHE A 32 4.60 -7.87 -12.50
CA PHE A 32 5.10 -6.55 -12.14
C PHE A 32 4.36 -5.42 -12.85
N VAL A 33 4.26 -5.49 -14.19
CA VAL A 33 3.59 -4.46 -15.00
C VAL A 33 2.10 -4.37 -14.66
N ARG A 34 1.43 -5.49 -14.34
CA ARG A 34 0.02 -5.48 -13.91
C ARG A 34 -0.18 -4.76 -12.59
N LYS A 35 0.74 -4.93 -11.63
CA LYS A 35 0.69 -4.21 -10.35
C LYS A 35 1.05 -2.73 -10.54
N LEU A 36 2.07 -2.43 -11.33
CA LEU A 36 2.41 -1.04 -11.70
C LEU A 36 1.26 -0.30 -12.42
N ALA A 37 0.46 -1.00 -13.22
CA ALA A 37 -0.67 -0.38 -13.92
C ALA A 37 -1.66 0.30 -12.96
N ARG A 38 -1.73 -0.13 -11.69
CA ARG A 38 -2.55 0.49 -10.63
C ARG A 38 -2.17 1.95 -10.39
N PHE A 39 -0.91 2.33 -10.56
CA PHE A 39 -0.43 3.70 -10.34
C PHE A 39 -0.65 4.61 -11.56
N ARG A 40 -0.98 4.05 -12.73
CA ARG A 40 -1.24 4.84 -13.93
C ARG A 40 -2.42 5.78 -13.70
N LYS A 41 -2.26 7.05 -14.10
CA LYS A 41 -3.34 8.06 -14.05
C LYS A 41 -4.53 7.58 -14.90
N VAL A 42 -5.73 7.62 -14.32
CA VAL A 42 -6.95 7.24 -15.05
C VAL A 42 -7.34 8.42 -15.93
N ARG A 43 -7.49 8.17 -17.23
CA ARG A 43 -8.19 9.08 -18.15
C ARG A 43 -9.60 8.50 -18.37
N PRO A 44 -10.65 9.33 -18.51
CA PRO A 44 -12.05 8.86 -18.57
C PRO A 44 -12.31 7.72 -19.56
N GLN A 45 -11.61 7.72 -20.71
CA GLN A 45 -11.74 6.70 -21.76
C GLN A 45 -10.66 5.59 -21.72
N GLN A 46 -9.76 5.61 -20.74
CA GLN A 46 -8.60 4.69 -20.66
C GLN A 46 -8.53 3.95 -19.31
N SER A 47 -9.65 3.87 -18.60
CA SER A 47 -9.76 2.99 -17.46
C SER A 47 -9.72 1.54 -17.95
N THR A 48 -8.94 0.73 -17.26
CA THR A 48 -8.75 -0.69 -17.50
C THR A 48 -9.12 -1.42 -16.21
N GLN A 49 -9.30 -2.74 -16.30
CA GLN A 49 -9.48 -3.58 -15.11
C GLN A 49 -8.35 -3.48 -14.08
N PHE A 50 -7.18 -2.93 -14.46
CA PHE A 50 -6.01 -2.80 -13.58
C PHE A 50 -5.84 -1.42 -12.96
N ASN A 51 -6.58 -0.39 -13.38
CA ASN A 51 -6.42 0.97 -12.85
C ASN A 51 -7.75 1.69 -12.57
N ASN A 52 -8.89 1.00 -12.68
CA ASN A 52 -10.17 1.53 -12.24
C ASN A 52 -10.20 1.78 -10.71
N ARG A 53 -11.26 2.43 -10.24
CA ARG A 53 -11.39 2.84 -8.83
C ARG A 53 -11.29 1.64 -7.89
N ASP A 54 -12.06 0.59 -8.14
CA ASP A 54 -12.07 -0.63 -7.34
C ASP A 54 -10.71 -1.32 -7.28
N ALA A 55 -10.01 -1.36 -8.41
CA ALA A 55 -8.66 -1.89 -8.51
C ALA A 55 -7.67 -1.10 -7.63
N LYS A 56 -7.72 0.23 -7.69
CA LYS A 56 -6.87 1.08 -6.84
C LYS A 56 -7.21 0.90 -5.37
N LEU A 57 -8.51 0.83 -5.03
CA LEU A 57 -8.96 0.66 -3.65
C LEU A 57 -8.54 -0.69 -3.08
N ARG A 58 -8.70 -1.80 -3.82
CA ARG A 58 -8.24 -3.12 -3.37
C ARG A 58 -6.73 -3.17 -3.13
N PHE A 59 -5.97 -2.56 -4.03
CA PHE A 59 -4.51 -2.47 -3.87
C PHE A 59 -4.13 -1.62 -2.66
N LEU A 60 -4.77 -0.46 -2.47
CA LEU A 60 -4.57 0.37 -1.29
C LEU A 60 -4.91 -0.40 -0.02
N PHE A 61 -6.08 -1.02 0.03
CA PHE A 61 -6.54 -1.80 1.17
C PHE A 61 -5.54 -2.92 1.54
N GLY A 62 -5.04 -3.65 0.55
CA GLY A 62 -4.03 -4.68 0.77
C GLY A 62 -2.70 -4.16 1.35
N MET A 63 -2.37 -2.88 1.14
CA MET A 63 -1.22 -2.26 1.82
C MET A 63 -1.50 -1.93 3.30
N TYR A 64 -2.77 -1.75 3.70
CA TYR A 64 -3.15 -1.49 5.09
C TYR A 64 -3.33 -2.79 5.88
N ASP A 65 -4.06 -3.74 5.31
CA ASP A 65 -4.37 -5.08 5.83
C ASP A 65 -3.13 -6.00 5.72
N LEU A 66 -2.36 -6.07 6.80
CA LEU A 66 -1.11 -6.82 6.92
C LEU A 66 -1.35 -8.30 7.18
N ASP A 67 -2.37 -8.65 7.96
CA ASP A 67 -2.69 -10.04 8.30
C ASP A 67 -3.60 -10.74 7.28
N MET A 68 -4.11 -9.98 6.31
CA MET A 68 -4.98 -10.43 5.22
C MET A 68 -6.32 -10.99 5.71
N ASP A 69 -6.82 -10.52 6.85
CA ASP A 69 -8.13 -10.90 7.36
C ASP A 69 -9.30 -10.21 6.61
N GLY A 70 -8.98 -9.30 5.69
CA GLY A 70 -9.95 -8.54 4.89
C GLY A 70 -10.51 -7.32 5.63
N LYS A 71 -9.93 -6.93 6.76
CA LYS A 71 -10.28 -5.76 7.57
C LYS A 71 -9.02 -4.94 7.81
N ILE A 72 -9.22 -3.71 8.29
CA ILE A 72 -8.12 -2.87 8.77
C ILE A 72 -8.36 -2.70 10.26
N SER A 73 -7.55 -3.39 11.05
CA SER A 73 -7.56 -3.29 12.49
C SER A 73 -7.05 -1.92 12.96
N ARG A 74 -7.42 -1.55 14.19
CA ARG A 74 -6.90 -0.33 14.82
C ARG A 74 -5.38 -0.31 14.88
N ASN A 75 -4.76 -1.48 15.12
CA ASN A 75 -3.32 -1.62 15.23
C ASN A 75 -2.62 -1.40 13.89
N GLU A 76 -3.18 -1.90 12.78
CA GLU A 76 -2.65 -1.69 11.44
C GLU A 76 -2.74 -0.23 11.02
N LEU A 77 -3.87 0.43 11.32
CA LEU A 77 -4.05 1.85 11.05
C LEU A 77 -3.11 2.72 11.90
N LEU A 78 -2.96 2.39 13.19
CA LEU A 78 -2.03 3.07 14.09
C LEU A 78 -0.58 2.94 13.60
N GLY A 79 -0.15 1.74 13.22
CA GLY A 79 1.19 1.51 12.68
C GLY A 79 1.43 2.28 11.38
N MET A 80 0.42 2.37 10.50
CA MET A 80 0.49 3.18 9.30
C MET A 80 0.66 4.68 9.59
N LEU A 81 -0.14 5.21 10.52
CA LEU A 81 -0.07 6.62 10.90
C LEU A 81 1.28 6.97 11.53
N GLN A 82 1.82 6.08 12.38
CA GLN A 82 3.15 6.25 12.96
C GLN A 82 4.26 6.29 11.89
N MET A 83 4.19 5.42 10.87
CA MET A 83 5.15 5.44 9.75
C MET A 83 5.05 6.73 8.92
N MET A 84 3.85 7.28 8.73
CA MET A 84 3.62 8.50 7.91
C MET A 84 4.00 9.80 8.64
N VAL A 85 3.79 9.85 9.95
CA VAL A 85 3.92 11.08 10.75
C VAL A 85 5.30 11.20 11.41
N GLY A 86 6.03 10.09 11.56
CA GLY A 86 7.37 10.07 12.14
C GLY A 86 7.38 10.51 13.61
N ALA A 87 8.54 10.96 14.11
CA ALA A 87 8.75 11.34 15.51
C ALA A 87 7.99 12.61 15.96
N ASN A 88 7.20 13.24 15.09
CA ASN A 88 6.55 14.53 15.36
C ASN A 88 5.22 14.42 16.13
N ILE A 89 4.66 13.22 16.28
CA ILE A 89 3.40 12.99 17.01
C ILE A 89 3.56 11.77 17.91
N THR A 90 3.13 11.90 19.18
CA THR A 90 3.23 10.80 20.13
C THR A 90 2.14 9.75 19.88
N VAL A 91 2.37 8.53 20.36
CA VAL A 91 1.39 7.44 20.25
C VAL A 91 0.05 7.83 20.87
N GLU A 92 0.05 8.58 21.98
CA GLU A 92 -1.19 9.06 22.60
C GLU A 92 -1.98 10.00 21.69
N GLN A 93 -1.30 10.91 20.99
CA GLN A 93 -1.94 11.85 20.07
C GLN A 93 -2.54 11.13 18.84
N VAL A 94 -1.88 10.09 18.33
CA VAL A 94 -2.44 9.27 17.24
C VAL A 94 -3.63 8.44 17.74
N CYS A 95 -3.60 7.94 18.98
CA CYS A 95 -4.71 7.21 19.58
C CYS A 95 -5.99 8.04 19.70
N VAL A 96 -5.89 9.36 19.92
CA VAL A 96 -7.04 10.29 19.99
C VAL A 96 -7.75 10.43 18.64
N ILE A 97 -7.04 10.31 17.50
CA ILE A 97 -7.64 10.37 16.16
C ILE A 97 -8.49 9.11 15.87
N LEU A 98 -8.22 8.02 16.59
CA LEU A 98 -8.86 6.72 16.40
C LEU A 98 -10.04 6.47 17.36
N TYR A 99 -10.50 7.51 18.07
CA TYR A 99 -11.70 7.53 18.91
C TYR A 99 -12.76 8.46 18.30
#